data_AF-A0A951JK01-F1
#
_entry.id   AF-A0A951JK01-F1
#
_cell.length_a   1.000
_cell.length_b   1.000
_cell.length_c   1.000
_cell.angle_alpha   90.00
_cell.angle_beta   90.00
_cell.angle_gamma   90.00
#
_symmetry.space_group_name_H-M   'P 1'
#
loop_
_entity.id
_entity.type
_entity.pdbx_description
1 polymer ?
#
loop_
_entity_poly.entity_id
_entity_poly.type
_entity_poly.pdbx_seq_one_letter_code
_entity_poly.pdbx_strand_id
1 'polypeptide(L)' 'MLIPRPLLLVLIVLNAVVLLGQLWPEGAPPFARAVNILFLVLSLGVFCTLLARRAAT' A
#
# COMPACT_ATOMS: atom_id res chain seq x y z
N MET A 1 -4.88 7.50 18.44
CA MET A 1 -4.78 8.58 17.43
C MET A 1 -6.04 8.54 16.57
N LEU A 2 -6.91 9.56 16.65
CA LEU A 2 -8.06 9.67 15.73
C LEU A 2 -7.58 10.31 14.43
N ILE A 3 -7.74 9.59 13.31
CA ILE A 3 -7.43 10.11 11.98
C ILE A 3 -8.50 11.16 11.62
N PRO A 4 -8.14 12.40 11.26
CA PRO A 4 -9.11 13.40 10.86
C PRO A 4 -9.87 12.95 9.61
N ARG A 5 -11.19 13.18 9.59
CA ARG A 5 -12.09 12.82 8.48
C ARG A 5 -11.56 13.16 7.07
N PRO A 6 -11.00 14.35 6.79
CA PRO A 6 -10.46 14.64 5.46
C PRO A 6 -9.27 13.75 5.10
N LEU A 7 -8.39 13.45 6.05
CA LEU A 7 -7.26 12.53 5.83
C LEU A 7 -7.76 11.11 5.56
N LEU A 8 -8.81 10.67 6.26
CA LEU A 8 -9.42 9.36 6.03
C LEU A 8 -10.02 9.25 4.62
N LEU A 9 -10.68 10.30 4.13
CA LEU A 9 -11.20 10.35 2.76
C LEU A 9 -10.06 10.27 1.73
N VAL A 10 -8.99 11.04 1.93
CA VAL A 10 -7.80 11.00 1.06
C VAL A 10 -7.21 9.60 1.03
N LEU A 11 -7.07 8.94 2.19
CA LEU A 11 -6.56 7.58 2.28
C LEU A 11 -7.45 6.57 1.53
N ILE A 12 -8.78 6.69 1.65
CA ILE A 12 -9.71 5.81 0.91
C ILE A 12 -9.56 5.99 -0.60
N VAL A 13 -9.57 7.24 -1.08
CA VAL A 13 -9.45 7.54 -2.51
C VAL A 13 -8.10 7.07 -3.06
N LEU A 14 -7.00 7.34 -2.34
CA LEU A 14 -5.67 6.90 -2.74
C LEU A 14 -5.59 5.38 -2.85
N ASN A 15 -6.15 4.64 -1.89
CA ASN A 15 -6.20 3.17 -1.93
C ASN A 15 -7.09 2.65 -3.07
N ALA A 16 -8.24 3.28 -3.32
CA ALA A 16 -9.11 2.91 -4.43
C ALA A 16 -8.43 3.13 -5.80
N VAL A 17 -7.71 4.24 -5.98
CA VAL A 17 -6.93 4.52 -7.19
C VAL A 17 -5.80 3.51 -7.38
N VAL A 18 -5.09 3.15 -6.30
CA VAL A 18 -4.05 2.12 -6.34
C VAL A 18 -4.63 0.76 -6.71
N LEU A 19 -5.75 0.37 -6.10
CA LEU A 19 -6.44 -0.89 -6.40
C LEU A 19 -6.95 -0.93 -7.85
N LEU A 20 -7.54 0.17 -8.32
CA LEU A 20 -7.94 0.29 -9.73
C LEU A 20 -6.73 0.19 -10.66
N GLY A 21 -5.59 0.78 -10.29
CA GLY A 21 -4.36 0.65 -11.06
C GLY A 21 -3.76 -0.75 -11.07
N GLN A 22 -4.08 -1.59 -10.08
CA GLN A 22 -3.77 -3.02 -10.09
C GLN A 22 -4.72 -3.82 -10.98
N LEU A 23 -6.02 -3.49 -11.00
CA LEU A 23 -7.05 -4.19 -11.76
C LEU A 23 -7.09 -3.80 -13.25
N TRP A 24 -6.85 -2.52 -13.54
CA TRP A 24 -6.83 -1.94 -14.88
C TRP A 24 -5.55 -1.08 -15.05
N PRO A 25 -4.42 -1.72 -15.39
CA PRO A 25 -3.14 -1.02 -15.51
C PRO A 25 -3.09 0.00 -16.64
N GLU A 26 -3.84 -0.17 -17.73
CA GLU A 26 -3.87 0.77 -18.87
C GLU A 26 -4.63 2.07 -18.55
N GLY A 27 -5.62 2.02 -17.66
CA GLY A 27 -6.41 3.18 -17.20
C GLY A 27 -5.81 3.86 -15.96
N ALA A 28 -4.72 3.31 -15.41
CA ALA A 28 -4.11 3.77 -14.19
C ALA A 28 -3.26 5.03 -14.40
N PRO A 29 -3.27 5.99 -13.46
CA PRO A 29 -2.26 7.04 -13.45
C PRO A 29 -0.85 6.46 -13.30
N PRO A 30 0.18 7.05 -13.94
CA PRO A 30 1.55 6.53 -13.88
C PRO A 30 2.12 6.44 -12.45
N PHE A 31 1.64 7.28 -11.52
CA PHE A 31 2.05 7.26 -10.12
C PHE A 31 1.47 6.08 -9.31
N ALA A 32 0.33 5.51 -9.72
CA ALA A 32 -0.32 4.40 -9.00
C ALA A 32 0.59 3.17 -8.95
N ARG A 33 1.32 2.91 -10.03
CA ARG A 33 2.33 1.86 -10.11
C ARG A 33 3.45 2.06 -9.09
N ALA A 34 3.99 3.27 -9.01
CA ALA A 34 5.09 3.58 -8.10
C ALA A 34 4.67 3.43 -6.62
N VAL A 35 3.51 3.97 -6.25
CA VAL A 35 2.94 3.84 -4.89
C VAL A 35 2.70 2.37 -4.55
N ASN A 36 2.16 1.59 -5.50
CA ASN A 36 1.89 0.19 -5.28
C ASN A 36 3.15 -0.64 -5.07
N ILE A 37 4.17 -0.44 -5.92
CA ILE A 37 5.46 -1.12 -5.79
C ILE A 37 6.11 -0.76 -4.44
N LEU A 38 6.10 0.52 -4.08
CA LEU A 38 6.64 0.97 -2.80
C LEU A 38 5.94 0.29 -1.63
N PHE A 39 4.60 0.25 -1.64
CA PHE A 39 3.82 -0.41 -0.60
C PHE A 39 4.15 -1.90 -0.51
N LEU A 40 4.20 -2.59 -1.66
CA LEU A 40 4.51 -4.03 -1.73
C LEU A 40 5.90 -4.34 -1.14
N VAL A 41 6.91 -3.55 -1.50
CA VAL A 41 8.29 -3.72 -1.02
C VAL A 41 8.36 -3.49 0.49
N LEU A 42 7.72 -2.44 1.00
CA LEU A 42 7.68 -2.16 2.44
C LEU A 42 6.98 -3.27 3.22
N SER A 43 5.81 -3.73 2.74
CA SER A 43 5.07 -4.83 3.34
C SER A 43 5.89 -6.12 3.35
N LEU A 44 6.55 -6.44 2.24
CA LEU A 44 7.41 -7.63 2.15
C LEU A 44 8.57 -7.55 3.15
N GLY A 45 9.24 -6.40 3.25
CA GLY A 45 10.30 -6.18 4.24
C GLY A 45 9.82 -6.39 5.67
N VAL A 46 8.66 -5.83 6.03
CA VAL A 46 8.02 -6.05 7.34
C VAL A 46 7.73 -7.53 7.57
N PHE A 47 7.11 -8.23 6.62
CA PHE A 47 6.81 -9.65 6.76
C PHE A 47 8.07 -10.52 6.89
N CYS A 48 9.12 -10.23 6.12
CA CYS A 48 10.41 -10.91 6.28
C CYS A 48 10.99 -10.70 7.69
N THR A 49 10.95 -9.47 8.22
CA THR A 49 11.44 -9.20 9.60
C THR A 49 10.61 -9.91 10.66
N LEU A 50 9.28 -9.96 10.51
CA LEU A 50 8.40 -10.67 11.43
C LEU A 50 8.64 -12.18 11.37
N LEU A 51 8.82 -12.74 10.18
CA LEU A 51 9.11 -14.16 10.00
C LEU A 51 10.47 -14.54 10.59
N ALA A 52 11.50 -13.72 10.37
CA ALA A 52 12.83 -13.92 10.94
C ALA A 52 12.81 -13.83 12.47
N ARG A 53 12.06 -12.89 13.04
CA ARG A 53 11.87 -12.79 14.50
C ARG A 53 11.15 -14.00 15.07
N ARG A 54 10.14 -14.53 14.37
CA ARG A 54 9.39 -15.72 14.78
C ARG A 54 10.22 -17.00 14.67
N ALA A 55 11.12 -17.09 13.70
CA ALA A 55 12.01 -18.24 13.54
C ALA A 55 13.14 -18.28 14.58
N ALA A 56 13.42 -17.16 15.26
CA ALA A 56 14.46 -17.03 16.27
C ALA A 56 13.96 -17.24 17.72
N THR A 57 12.65 -17.49 17.90
CA THR A 57 11.99 -17.86 19.16
C THR A 57 11.51 -19.30 19.09
#